data_AF-A0A2M7FBR4-F1
#
_entry.id   AF-A0A2M7FBR4-F1
#
_cell.length_a   1.000
_cell.length_b   1.000
_cell.length_c   1.000
_cell.angle_alpha   90.00
_cell.angle_beta   90.00
_cell.angle_gamma   90.00
#
_symmetry.space_group_name_H-M   'P 1'
#
loop_
_entity.id
_entity.type
_entity.pdbx_description
1 polymer ?
#
loop_
_entity_poly.entity_id
_entity_poly.type
_entity_poly.pdbx_seq_one_letter_code
_entity_poly.pdbx_strand_id
1 'polypeptide(L)'
;MGLVFNPRTDFSQHGEQKVIFDYFSKVEPLHKLLVDVGAFGRDMSNTYTLLKDHGWRGLLIEANSDRAEIVKKEFDGLQVDILNVAVGDKEELLPLYLHSELGHDSLLPPVFAFGTWTRFSPA
;
A
#
# COMPACT_ATOMS: atom_id res chain seq x y z
N MET A 1 -19.02 10.42 -19.90
CA MET A 1 -17.85 10.35 -20.81
C MET A 1 -16.80 9.55 -20.06
N GLY A 2 -16.51 8.30 -20.45
CA GLY A 2 -15.69 7.40 -19.63
C GLY A 2 -14.26 7.92 -19.43
N LEU A 3 -13.72 7.75 -18.22
CA LEU A 3 -12.32 8.05 -17.93
C LEU A 3 -11.44 7.08 -18.74
N VAL A 4 -10.53 7.63 -19.55
CA VAL A 4 -9.51 6.83 -20.23
C VAL A 4 -8.35 6.62 -19.27
N PHE A 5 -8.26 5.41 -18.72
CA PHE A 5 -7.12 4.95 -17.93
C PHE A 5 -6.11 4.29 -18.87
N ASN A 6 -5.02 4.98 -19.22
CA ASN A 6 -3.93 4.41 -20.01
C ASN A 6 -2.57 4.74 -19.37
N PRO A 7 -2.22 4.07 -18.26
CA PRO A 7 -0.94 4.28 -17.60
C PRO A 7 0.19 3.79 -18.49
N ARG A 8 1.24 4.61 -18.64
CA ARG A 8 2.48 4.22 -19.34
C ARG A 8 3.32 3.23 -18.52
N THR A 9 3.10 3.16 -17.21
CA THR A 9 3.84 2.32 -16.26
C THR A 9 2.85 1.71 -15.27
N ASP A 10 2.97 0.41 -15.04
CA ASP A 10 2.30 -0.27 -13.93
C ASP A 10 3.22 -0.21 -12.71
N PHE A 11 2.74 0.41 -11.64
CA PHE A 11 3.47 0.53 -10.37
C PHE A 11 3.13 -0.58 -9.38
N SER A 12 2.11 -1.39 -9.66
CA SER A 12 1.69 -2.47 -8.76
C SER A 12 2.67 -3.65 -8.75
N GLN A 13 2.61 -4.46 -7.69
CA GLN A 13 3.49 -5.61 -7.50
C GLN A 13 3.18 -6.76 -8.48
N HIS A 14 1.89 -6.99 -8.78
CA HIS A 14 1.41 -8.14 -9.54
C HIS A 14 0.36 -7.80 -10.61
N GLY A 15 0.21 -6.52 -10.97
CA GLY A 15 -0.72 -6.06 -12.02
C GLY A 15 -2.08 -5.58 -11.51
N GLU A 16 -2.23 -5.38 -10.21
CA GLU A 16 -3.46 -4.95 -9.55
C GLU A 16 -3.94 -3.57 -10.03
N GLN A 17 -3.01 -2.68 -10.46
CA GLN A 17 -3.37 -1.38 -11.03
C GLN A 17 -4.31 -1.53 -12.22
N LYS A 18 -4.07 -2.55 -13.06
CA LYS A 18 -4.94 -2.84 -14.21
C LYS A 18 -6.36 -3.21 -13.77
N VAL A 19 -6.50 -3.97 -12.68
CA VAL A 19 -7.82 -4.38 -12.16
C VAL A 19 -8.64 -3.15 -11.74
N ILE A 20 -8.01 -2.22 -11.02
CA ILE A 20 -8.64 -0.96 -10.59
C ILE A 20 -9.05 -0.13 -11.81
N PHE A 21 -8.19 -0.06 -12.83
CA PHE A 21 -8.42 0.76 -14.02
C PHE A 21 -9.49 0.16 -14.94
N ASP A 22 -9.48 -1.16 -15.13
CA ASP A 22 -10.52 -1.89 -15.84
C ASP A 22 -11.89 -1.66 -15.19
N TYR A 23 -11.96 -1.60 -13.85
CA TYR A 23 -13.18 -1.28 -13.12
C TYR A 23 -13.66 0.15 -13.43
N PHE A 24 -12.80 1.17 -13.23
CA PHE A 24 -13.20 2.57 -13.44
C PHE A 24 -13.35 2.97 -14.92
N SER A 25 -12.89 2.14 -15.85
CA SER A 25 -13.21 2.29 -17.28
C SER A 25 -14.70 2.01 -17.59
N LYS A 26 -15.36 1.23 -16.73
CA LYS A 26 -16.76 0.80 -16.86
C LYS A 26 -17.68 1.52 -15.89
N VAL A 27 -17.14 1.92 -14.73
CA VAL A 27 -17.88 2.55 -13.64
C VAL A 27 -17.32 3.94 -13.39
N GLU A 28 -18.13 4.98 -13.60
CA GLU A 28 -17.72 6.35 -13.31
C GLU A 28 -17.66 6.56 -11.78
N PRO A 29 -16.53 7.02 -11.22
CA PRO A 29 -16.43 7.26 -9.79
C PRO A 29 -17.29 8.47 -9.39
N LEU A 30 -18.16 8.30 -8.37
CA LEU A 30 -18.92 9.40 -7.78
C LEU A 30 -18.00 10.44 -7.11
N HIS A 31 -16.96 9.94 -6.46
CA HIS A 31 -15.92 10.72 -5.81
C HIS A 31 -14.54 10.15 -6.13
N LYS A 32 -13.54 11.02 -6.24
CA LYS A 32 -12.14 10.63 -6.48
C LYS A 32 -11.35 10.66 -5.16
N LEU A 33 -11.78 9.83 -4.23
CA LEU A 33 -11.18 9.65 -2.91
C LEU A 33 -10.78 8.20 -2.70
N LEU A 34 -9.57 7.96 -2.20
CA LEU A 34 -9.10 6.62 -1.86
C LEU A 34 -8.45 6.57 -0.49
N VAL A 35 -8.49 5.38 0.10
CA VAL A 35 -7.71 5.00 1.28
C VAL A 35 -6.83 3.84 0.88
N ASP A 36 -5.53 3.94 1.13
CA ASP A 36 -4.55 2.89 0.83
C ASP A 36 -3.87 2.46 2.14
N VAL A 37 -4.05 1.19 2.51
CA VAL A 37 -3.61 0.65 3.81
C VAL A 37 -2.44 -0.29 3.56
N GLY A 38 -1.32 -0.06 4.25
CA GLY A 38 -0.06 -0.73 3.96
C GLY A 38 0.67 -0.07 2.79
N ALA A 39 0.67 1.27 2.75
CA ALA A 39 1.33 2.03 1.70
C ALA A 39 2.86 1.82 1.79
N PHE A 40 3.41 1.04 0.86
CA PHE A 40 4.84 0.67 0.90
C PHE A 40 5.76 1.74 0.30
N GLY A 41 5.31 2.37 -0.79
CA GLY A 41 6.08 3.25 -1.65
C GLY A 41 5.39 3.37 -3.01
N ARG A 42 5.90 4.24 -3.89
CA ARG A 42 5.42 4.39 -5.27
C ARG A 42 5.57 3.08 -6.02
N ASP A 43 6.76 2.51 -5.94
CA ASP A 43 7.04 1.21 -6.54
C ASP A 43 6.36 0.16 -5.63
N MET A 44 5.44 -0.64 -6.19
CA MET A 44 4.44 -1.50 -5.53
C MET A 44 3.09 -0.84 -5.19
N SER A 45 2.84 0.42 -5.57
CA SER A 45 1.54 1.05 -5.33
C SER A 45 0.51 0.70 -6.39
N ASN A 46 -0.64 0.21 -5.92
CA ASN A 46 -1.82 -0.01 -6.76
C ASN A 46 -2.57 1.30 -7.09
N THR A 47 -2.32 2.36 -6.32
CA THR A 47 -3.12 3.59 -6.31
C THR A 47 -2.35 4.82 -6.81
N TYR A 48 -1.03 4.74 -6.99
CA TYR A 48 -0.17 5.89 -7.31
C TYR A 48 -0.64 6.65 -8.55
N THR A 49 -0.95 5.97 -9.65
CA THR A 49 -1.38 6.65 -10.88
C THR A 49 -2.74 7.35 -10.71
N LEU A 50 -3.65 6.84 -9.85
CA LEU A 50 -4.90 7.55 -9.55
C LEU A 50 -4.63 8.94 -8.95
N LEU A 51 -3.68 9.00 -8.01
CA LEU A 51 -3.27 10.21 -7.31
C LEU A 51 -2.48 11.14 -8.23
N LYS A 52 -1.50 10.59 -8.96
CA LYS A 52 -0.54 11.35 -9.77
C LYS A 52 -1.16 11.94 -11.03
N ASP A 53 -2.00 11.17 -11.73
CA ASP A 53 -2.44 11.47 -13.10
C ASP A 53 -3.96 11.64 -13.24
N HIS A 54 -4.76 11.09 -12.33
CA HIS A 54 -6.22 11.11 -12.45
C HIS A 54 -6.94 12.05 -11.47
N GLY A 55 -6.18 12.82 -10.69
CA GLY A 55 -6.69 13.86 -9.80
C GLY A 55 -7.45 13.32 -8.59
N TRP A 56 -7.11 12.12 -8.14
CA TRP A 56 -7.64 11.58 -6.88
C TRP A 56 -6.94 12.21 -5.69
N ARG A 57 -7.67 12.32 -4.58
CA ARG A 57 -7.11 12.62 -3.26
C ARG A 57 -7.03 11.32 -2.44
N GLY A 58 -5.95 11.14 -1.71
CA GLY A 58 -5.67 9.91 -0.96
C GLY A 58 -5.49 10.13 0.54
N LEU A 59 -5.83 9.10 1.32
CA LEU A 59 -5.35 8.89 2.67
C LEU A 59 -4.50 7.62 2.67
N LEU A 60 -3.21 7.75 2.90
CA LEU A 60 -2.25 6.64 2.86
C LEU A 60 -1.84 6.29 4.29
N ILE A 61 -1.88 5.02 4.63
CA ILE A 61 -1.66 4.53 6.00
C ILE A 61 -0.55 3.49 5.97
N GLU A 62 0.47 3.68 6.81
CA GLU A 62 1.61 2.76 6.95
C GLU A 62 2.09 2.72 8.40
N ALA A 63 2.21 1.54 9.00
CA ALA A 63 2.58 1.37 10.40
C ALA A 63 4.09 1.52 10.64
N ASN A 64 4.91 1.06 9.70
CA ASN A 64 6.35 1.14 9.76
C ASN A 64 6.82 2.59 9.50
N SER A 65 7.43 3.22 10.49
CA SER A 65 7.87 4.62 10.40
C SER A 65 8.86 4.86 9.26
N ASP A 66 9.78 3.93 9.01
CA ASP A 66 10.79 4.09 7.94
C ASP A 66 10.13 4.05 6.56
N ARG A 67 9.10 3.21 6.39
CA ARG A 67 8.30 3.14 5.16
C ARG A 67 7.41 4.36 5.00
N ALA A 68 6.76 4.81 6.06
CA ALA A 68 5.96 6.03 6.04
C ALA A 68 6.79 7.25 5.60
N GLU A 69 8.06 7.35 6.02
CA GLU A 69 8.97 8.40 5.57
C GLU A 69 9.36 8.28 4.09
N ILE A 70 9.46 7.06 3.55
CA ILE A 70 9.67 6.84 2.11
C ILE A 70 8.43 7.29 1.33
N VAL A 71 7.23 6.88 1.77
CA VAL A 71 5.95 7.28 1.15
C VAL A 71 5.81 8.81 1.14
N LYS A 72 6.13 9.49 2.25
CA LYS A 72 6.10 10.97 2.30
C LYS A 72 6.98 11.61 1.24
N LYS A 73 8.18 11.06 0.99
CA LYS A 73 9.10 11.58 -0.02
C LYS A 73 8.62 11.30 -1.44
N GLU A 74 8.15 10.08 -1.70
CA GLU A 74 7.77 9.64 -3.05
C GLU A 74 6.42 10.21 -3.52
N PHE A 75 5.54 10.57 -2.59
CA PHE A 75 4.24 11.16 -2.84
C PHE A 75 4.22 12.67 -2.59
N ASP A 76 5.37 13.30 -2.38
CA ASP A 76 5.48 14.76 -2.20
C ASP A 76 4.85 15.51 -3.38
N GLY A 77 4.10 16.57 -3.07
CA GLY A 77 3.36 17.35 -4.06
C GLY A 77 2.08 16.70 -4.61
N LEU A 78 1.70 15.50 -4.16
CA LEU A 78 0.40 14.90 -4.47
C LEU A 78 -0.66 15.31 -3.45
N GLN A 79 -1.94 15.18 -3.83
CA GLN A 79 -3.06 15.44 -2.92
C GLN A 79 -3.28 14.25 -1.98
N VAL A 80 -2.34 14.03 -1.05
CA VAL A 80 -2.39 12.91 -0.11
C VAL A 80 -2.19 13.37 1.33
N ASP A 81 -2.96 12.78 2.24
CA ASP A 81 -2.69 12.78 3.67
C ASP A 81 -2.02 11.45 4.01
N ILE A 82 -0.90 11.46 4.76
CA ILE A 82 -0.14 10.24 5.10
C ILE A 82 -0.12 10.08 6.62
N LEU A 83 -0.59 8.94 7.12
CA LEU A 83 -0.63 8.61 8.53
C LEU A 83 0.33 7.45 8.84
N ASN A 84 1.24 7.68 9.79
CA ASN A 84 2.09 6.63 10.32
C ASN A 84 1.40 5.90 11.49
N VAL A 85 0.44 5.05 11.15
CA VAL A 85 -0.36 4.25 12.10
C VAL A 85 -0.72 2.91 11.48
N ALA A 86 -1.15 1.96 12.31
CA ALA A 86 -1.83 0.76 11.84
C ALA A 86 -3.36 0.96 11.86
N VAL A 87 -4.08 0.15 11.08
CA VAL A 87 -5.56 0.14 11.07
C VAL A 87 -6.06 -1.01 11.94
N GLY A 88 -6.97 -0.72 12.87
CA GLY A 88 -7.58 -1.70 13.76
C GLY A 88 -9.00 -1.29 14.17
N ASP A 89 -9.67 -2.15 14.94
CA ASP A 89 -11.01 -1.90 15.51
C ASP A 89 -10.97 -1.10 16.82
N LYS A 90 -9.78 -0.85 17.35
CA LYS A 90 -9.52 -0.12 18.60
C LYS A 90 -8.33 0.82 18.44
N GLU A 91 -8.32 1.86 19.27
CA GLU A 91 -7.19 2.78 19.40
C GLU A 91 -6.28 2.31 20.54
N GLU A 92 -5.10 1.82 20.20
CA GLU A 92 -4.10 1.34 21.14
C GLU A 92 -2.68 1.44 20.58
N LEU A 93 -1.68 1.48 21.47
CA LEU A 93 -0.27 1.41 21.10
C LEU A 93 0.19 -0.04 21.20
N LEU A 94 0.61 -0.62 20.06
CA LEU A 94 1.11 -1.98 19.95
C LEU A 94 2.54 -2.01 19.43
N PRO A 95 3.34 -3.01 19.82
CA PRO A 95 4.62 -3.26 19.16
C PRO A 95 4.41 -3.65 17.70
N LEU A 96 5.21 -3.07 16.81
CA LEU A 96 5.33 -3.50 15.42
C LEU A 96 6.53 -4.46 15.31
N TYR A 97 6.29 -5.68 14.84
CA TYR A 97 7.30 -6.69 14.61
C TYR A 97 7.74 -6.66 13.16
N LEU A 98 8.99 -6.24 12.94
CA LEU A 98 9.60 -6.17 11.62
C LEU A 98 10.08 -7.55 11.16
N HIS A 99 9.76 -7.93 9.93
CA HIS A 99 10.22 -9.19 9.33
C HIS A 99 11.48 -8.98 8.48
N SER A 100 12.23 -10.06 8.25
CA SER A 100 13.40 -10.04 7.34
C SER A 100 13.00 -9.81 5.88
N GLU A 101 11.76 -10.16 5.53
CA GLU A 101 11.16 -9.87 4.23
C GLU A 101 10.41 -8.54 4.31
N LEU A 102 10.75 -7.62 3.41
CA LEU A 102 10.12 -6.30 3.37
C LEU A 102 8.63 -6.42 3.07
N GLY A 103 7.80 -5.68 3.80
CA GLY A 103 6.34 -5.65 3.61
C GLY A 103 5.57 -6.71 4.38
N HIS A 104 6.26 -7.53 5.20
CA HIS A 104 5.65 -8.58 6.01
C HIS A 104 5.55 -8.21 7.50
N ASP A 105 5.62 -6.92 7.83
CA ASP A 105 5.55 -6.42 9.20
C ASP A 105 4.20 -6.77 9.85
N SER A 106 4.21 -7.05 11.15
CA SER A 106 3.01 -7.52 11.87
C SER A 106 2.85 -6.86 13.23
N LEU A 107 1.60 -6.67 13.63
CA LEU A 107 1.25 -6.34 15.03
C LEU A 107 1.20 -7.58 15.92
N LEU A 108 1.23 -8.77 15.31
CA LEU A 108 1.31 -10.03 16.04
C LEU A 108 2.79 -10.38 16.23
N PRO A 109 3.18 -10.89 17.42
CA PRO A 109 4.53 -11.38 17.60
C PRO A 109 4.83 -12.47 16.58
N PRO A 110 6.09 -12.59 16.11
CA PRO A 110 6.48 -13.69 15.26
C PRO A 110 6.10 -14.98 15.97
N VAL A 111 5.21 -15.74 15.35
CA VAL A 111 4.87 -17.06 15.87
C VAL A 111 6.15 -17.86 15.76
N PHE A 112 6.85 -18.09 16.87
CA PHE A 112 7.79 -19.19 16.95
C PHE A 112 6.95 -20.45 16.73
N ALA A 113 6.85 -20.87 15.47
CA ALA A 113 6.11 -22.06 15.10
C ALA A 113 6.82 -23.25 15.76
N PHE A 114 6.34 -23.64 16.95
CA PHE A 114 6.40 -25.02 17.38
C PHE A 114 5.54 -25.82 16.38
N GLY A 115 6.13 -26.22 15.26
CA GLY A 115 5.44 -26.96 14.21
C GLY A 115 5.97 -26.70 12.80
N THR A 116 7.06 -27.39 12.47
CA THR A 116 7.52 -27.73 11.10
C THR A 116 7.62 -26.58 10.07
N TRP A 117 8.76 -25.88 10.08
CA TRP A 117 9.42 -25.46 8.85
C TRP A 117 10.84 -26.02 8.84
N THR A 118 10.99 -27.30 8.50
CA THR A 118 12.28 -27.82 8.04
C THR A 118 12.48 -27.42 6.59
N ARG A 119 13.31 -26.41 6.35
CA ARG A 119 14.40 -26.53 5.38
C ARG A 119 15.51 -25.53 5.67
N PHE A 120 16.36 -25.89 6.63
CA PHE A 120 17.78 -25.72 6.37
C PHE A 120 18.12 -26.61 5.17
N SER A 121 18.70 -26.02 4.12
CA SER A 121 19.66 -26.76 3.31
C SER A 121 20.82 -25.82 3.03
N PRO A 122 22.02 -26.12 3.56
CA PRO A 122 23.21 -25.34 3.30
C PRO A 122 23.77 -25.67 1.92
N ALA A 123 24.37 -24.67 1.28
CA ALA A 123 25.56 -24.81 0.46
C ALA A 123 26.39 -23.54 0.65
#